data_AF-A0A2H6MXI3-F1
#
_entry.id   AF-A0A2H6MXI3-F1
#
_cell.length_a   1.000
_cell.length_b   1.000
_cell.length_c   1.000
_cell.angle_alpha   90.00
_cell.angle_beta   90.00
_cell.angle_gamma   90.00
#
_symmetry.space_group_name_H-M   'P 1'
#
loop_
_entity.id
_entity.type
_entity.pdbx_description
1 polymer ?
#
loop_
_entity_poly.entity_id
_entity_poly.type
_entity_poly.pdbx_seq_one_letter_code
_entity_poly.pdbx_strand_id
1 'polypeptide(L)'
;IYYYHNVKCRREMFDKDIVMLQIGVSMMDPNHFLMMMLCRFELYQIFSTPDYGKRFSSENTNKDMVQQNNTLIEEMLHLIIIIVGERFTPGIGQINATDEIKREIIHQLSIRPMAHSELVKALPEDENKETGMETVIEAVACFKKPGLTGRGLYEL
;
A
#
# COMPACT_ATOMS: atom_id res chain seq x y z
N ILE A 1 22.98 2.59 6.68
CA ILE A 1 21.92 3.19 5.83
C ILE A 1 20.69 2.33 6.02
N TYR A 2 19.63 2.85 6.66
CA TYR A 2 18.43 2.08 6.94
C TYR A 2 17.62 1.88 5.65
N TYR A 3 17.47 0.63 5.23
CA TYR A 3 16.84 0.21 3.98
C TYR A 3 15.30 0.22 4.07
N TYR A 4 14.72 1.27 4.65
CA TYR A 4 13.28 1.33 4.96
C TYR A 4 12.38 1.27 3.71
N HIS A 5 12.86 1.84 2.59
CA HIS A 5 12.19 1.78 1.29
C HIS A 5 12.68 0.60 0.43
N ASN A 6 13.61 -0.22 0.92
CA ASN A 6 14.08 -1.36 0.16
C ASN A 6 13.05 -2.48 0.23
N VAL A 7 12.67 -2.99 -0.94
CA VAL A 7 11.72 -4.10 -1.09
C VAL A 7 12.11 -5.31 -0.23
N LYS A 8 13.41 -5.54 0.00
CA LYS A 8 13.91 -6.66 0.81
C LYS A 8 13.50 -6.60 2.29
N CYS A 9 13.30 -5.42 2.85
CA CYS A 9 12.97 -5.23 4.27
C CYS A 9 11.57 -4.64 4.48
N ARG A 10 10.83 -4.39 3.40
CA ARG A 10 9.52 -3.72 3.44
C ARG A 10 8.55 -4.42 4.39
N ARG A 11 8.42 -5.75 4.28
CA ARG A 11 7.55 -6.56 5.15
C ARG A 11 7.95 -6.52 6.63
N GLU A 12 9.25 -6.44 6.90
CA GLU A 12 9.78 -6.47 8.28
C GLU A 12 9.79 -5.10 8.96
N MET A 13 9.67 -4.01 8.19
CA MET A 13 9.75 -2.64 8.69
C MET A 13 8.50 -1.84 8.33
N PHE A 14 8.43 -1.31 7.11
CA PHE A 14 7.37 -0.39 6.67
C PHE A 14 5.97 -0.97 6.90
N ASP A 15 5.73 -2.20 6.48
CA ASP A 15 4.40 -2.81 6.57
C ASP A 15 3.98 -3.01 8.05
N LYS A 16 4.92 -3.35 8.94
CA LYS A 16 4.66 -3.47 10.39
C LYS A 16 4.37 -2.12 11.04
N ASP A 17 5.07 -1.07 10.65
CA ASP A 17 4.82 0.28 11.15
C ASP A 17 3.42 0.78 10.70
N ILE A 18 3.02 0.48 9.46
CA ILE A 18 1.66 0.77 8.97
C ILE A 18 0.60 -0.01 9.78
N VAL A 19 0.82 -1.30 10.02
CA VAL A 19 -0.10 -2.11 10.85
C VAL A 19 -0.21 -1.55 12.26
N MET A 20 0.91 -1.15 12.87
CA MET A 20 0.92 -0.53 14.20
C MET A 20 0.13 0.79 14.22
N LEU A 21 0.29 1.61 13.19
CA LEU A 21 -0.50 2.84 13.03
C LEU A 21 -1.99 2.52 12.86
N GLN A 22 -2.36 1.56 12.01
CA GLN A 22 -3.75 1.14 11.81
C GLN A 22 -4.41 0.67 13.11
N ILE A 23 -3.68 -0.09 13.94
CA ILE A 23 -4.15 -0.50 15.27
C ILE A 23 -4.40 0.74 16.15
N GLY A 24 -3.41 1.64 16.26
CA GLY A 24 -3.54 2.85 17.07
C GLY A 24 -4.71 3.73 16.64
N VAL A 25 -4.83 3.99 15.34
CA VAL A 25 -5.90 4.84 14.76
C VAL A 25 -7.28 4.21 14.94
N SER A 26 -7.39 2.87 14.93
CA SER A 26 -8.66 2.17 15.19
C SER A 26 -9.23 2.42 16.60
N MET A 27 -8.39 2.85 17.54
CA MET A 27 -8.76 3.14 18.92
C MET A 27 -9.01 4.64 19.18
N MET A 28 -8.93 5.48 18.14
CA MET A 28 -8.99 6.93 18.25
C MET A 28 -10.21 7.50 17.52
N ASP A 29 -10.69 8.66 17.98
CA ASP A 29 -11.70 9.41 17.23
C ASP A 29 -11.12 9.89 15.87
N PRO A 30 -11.85 9.72 14.75
CA PRO A 30 -11.37 10.11 13.43
C PRO A 30 -10.95 11.58 13.32
N ASN A 31 -11.65 12.51 13.98
CA ASN A 31 -11.28 13.93 13.93
C ASN A 31 -10.01 14.19 14.72
N HIS A 32 -9.82 13.50 15.84
CA HIS A 32 -8.57 13.58 16.62
C HIS A 32 -7.38 13.04 15.82
N PHE A 33 -7.56 11.93 15.10
CA PHE A 33 -6.53 11.41 14.19
C PHE A 33 -6.17 12.42 13.09
N LEU A 34 -7.17 13.00 12.41
CA LEU A 34 -6.93 14.01 11.37
C LEU A 34 -6.21 15.24 11.94
N MET A 35 -6.57 15.67 13.15
CA MET A 35 -5.87 16.76 13.84
C MET A 35 -4.41 16.41 14.12
N MET A 36 -4.12 15.19 14.60
CA MET A 36 -2.74 14.74 14.80
C MET A 36 -1.95 14.69 13.50
N MET A 37 -2.55 14.24 12.39
CA MET A 37 -1.90 14.24 11.08
C MET A 37 -1.56 15.67 10.65
N LEU A 38 -2.51 16.60 10.71
CA LEU A 38 -2.28 18.00 10.38
C LEU A 38 -1.15 18.62 11.23
N CYS A 39 -1.08 18.30 12.53
CA CYS A 39 0.00 18.75 13.39
C CYS A 39 1.34 18.09 13.04
N ARG A 40 1.35 16.77 12.77
CA ARG A 40 2.56 15.99 12.49
C ARG A 40 3.28 16.44 11.22
N PHE A 41 2.51 16.86 10.21
CA PHE A 41 3.00 17.39 8.94
C PHE A 41 3.11 18.93 8.94
N GLU A 42 2.85 19.58 10.07
CA GLU A 42 2.91 21.05 10.22
C GLU A 42 1.92 21.82 9.29
N LEU A 43 0.86 21.15 8.87
CA LEU A 43 -0.16 21.66 7.95
C LEU A 43 -1.35 22.33 8.64
N TYR A 44 -1.45 22.26 9.97
CA TYR A 44 -2.57 22.85 10.71
C TYR A 44 -2.81 24.33 10.37
N GLN A 45 -1.73 25.15 10.37
CA GLN A 45 -1.83 26.58 10.08
C GLN A 45 -2.24 26.86 8.64
N ILE A 46 -1.84 25.99 7.71
CA ILE A 46 -2.17 26.08 6.29
C ILE A 46 -3.68 25.92 6.09
N PHE A 47 -4.26 24.87 6.66
CA PHE A 47 -5.70 24.60 6.51
C PHE A 47 -6.60 25.45 7.42
N SER A 48 -6.06 25.99 8.51
CA SER A 48 -6.80 26.88 9.41
C SER A 48 -6.86 28.33 8.89
N THR A 49 -6.04 28.68 7.90
CA THR A 49 -6.01 30.04 7.34
C THR A 49 -6.98 30.15 6.16
N PRO A 50 -8.09 30.92 6.27
CA PRO A 50 -9.12 31.00 5.23
C PRO A 50 -8.62 31.59 3.89
N ASP A 51 -7.49 32.29 3.89
CA ASP A 51 -6.90 32.91 2.71
C ASP A 51 -5.71 32.13 2.13
N TYR A 52 -5.48 30.87 2.51
CA TYR A 52 -4.38 30.07 1.96
C TYR A 52 -4.38 30.08 0.42
N GLY A 53 -5.52 29.82 -0.22
CA GLY A 53 -5.65 29.86 -1.68
C GLY A 53 -5.38 31.24 -2.31
N LYS A 54 -5.65 32.34 -1.60
CA LYS A 54 -5.40 33.71 -2.09
C LYS A 54 -3.93 34.11 -1.98
N ARG A 55 -3.18 33.53 -1.04
CA ARG A 55 -1.74 33.80 -0.89
C ARG A 55 -0.93 33.37 -2.11
N PHE A 56 -1.37 32.36 -2.86
CA PHE A 56 -0.70 31.84 -4.06
C PHE A 56 -1.00 32.62 -5.35
N SER A 57 -2.02 33.47 -5.36
CA SER A 57 -2.36 34.31 -6.51
C SER A 57 -1.54 35.60 -6.59
N SER A 58 -0.72 35.90 -5.57
CA SER A 58 0.15 37.09 -5.59
C SER A 58 1.46 36.78 -6.33
N GLU A 59 1.88 37.67 -7.23
CA GLU A 59 3.12 37.55 -8.02
C GLU A 59 4.41 37.44 -7.17
N ASN A 60 4.32 37.70 -5.86
CA ASN A 60 5.43 37.64 -4.90
C ASN A 60 5.46 36.36 -4.03
N THR A 61 4.66 35.35 -4.35
CA THR A 61 4.66 34.11 -3.57
C THR A 61 5.94 33.32 -3.82
N ASN A 62 6.69 33.02 -2.76
CA ASN A 62 7.90 32.21 -2.83
C ASN A 62 7.53 30.80 -3.33
N LYS A 63 7.81 30.53 -4.61
CA LYS A 63 7.47 29.27 -5.29
C LYS A 63 8.00 28.03 -4.57
N ASP A 64 9.16 28.14 -3.91
CA ASP A 64 9.76 27.03 -3.17
C ASP A 64 8.92 26.67 -1.95
N MET A 65 8.37 27.67 -1.25
CA MET A 65 7.48 27.45 -0.10
C MET A 65 6.17 26.78 -0.52
N VAL A 66 5.64 27.14 -1.70
CA VAL A 66 4.46 26.47 -2.29
C VAL A 66 4.72 25.00 -2.54
N GLN A 67 5.85 24.73 -3.18
CA GLN A 67 6.23 23.37 -3.55
C GLN A 67 6.47 22.51 -2.30
N GLN A 68 7.14 23.04 -1.29
CA GLN A 68 7.34 22.36 0.00
C GLN A 68 6.02 22.01 0.67
N ASN A 69 5.07 22.95 0.73
CA ASN A 69 3.75 22.68 1.31
C ASN A 69 2.99 21.61 0.54
N ASN A 70 3.05 21.64 -0.79
CA ASN A 70 2.41 20.61 -1.63
C ASN A 70 3.02 19.23 -1.37
N THR A 71 4.33 19.13 -1.23
CA THR A 71 5.00 17.88 -0.87
C THR A 71 4.52 17.37 0.50
N LEU A 72 4.42 18.22 1.52
CA LEU A 72 3.92 17.81 2.83
C LEU A 72 2.46 17.34 2.78
N ILE A 73 1.62 18.03 2.00
CA ILE A 73 0.23 17.63 1.77
C ILE A 73 0.17 16.26 1.07
N GLU A 74 0.97 16.05 0.04
CA GLU A 74 1.05 14.79 -0.69
C GLU A 74 1.48 13.64 0.24
N GLU A 75 2.53 13.82 1.03
CA GLU A 75 3.00 12.81 1.99
C GLU A 75 1.95 12.50 3.07
N MET A 76 1.25 13.51 3.59
CA MET A 76 0.16 13.32 4.56
C MET A 76 -0.99 12.53 3.94
N LEU A 77 -1.45 12.92 2.74
CA LEU A 77 -2.52 12.23 2.04
C LEU A 77 -2.12 10.80 1.67
N HIS A 78 -0.87 10.60 1.24
CA HIS A 78 -0.34 9.29 0.93
C HIS A 78 -0.38 8.37 2.16
N LEU A 79 0.05 8.86 3.32
CA LEU A 79 -0.03 8.10 4.57
C LEU A 79 -1.48 7.75 4.94
N ILE A 80 -2.41 8.69 4.83
CA ILE A 80 -3.84 8.45 5.09
C ILE A 80 -4.39 7.38 4.15
N ILE A 81 -4.08 7.48 2.84
CA ILE A 81 -4.51 6.51 1.83
C ILE A 81 -3.96 5.12 2.16
N ILE A 82 -2.70 5.01 2.57
CA ILE A 82 -2.10 3.72 2.96
C ILE A 82 -2.80 3.16 4.20
N ILE A 83 -2.96 3.96 5.27
CA ILE A 83 -3.61 3.50 6.51
C ILE A 83 -5.03 2.99 6.24
N VAL A 84 -5.80 3.68 5.40
CA VAL A 84 -7.19 3.33 5.14
C VAL A 84 -7.33 2.22 4.07
N GLY A 85 -6.50 2.26 3.03
CA GLY A 85 -6.60 1.42 1.84
C GLY A 85 -5.82 0.10 1.92
N GLU A 86 -4.67 0.07 2.58
CA GLU A 86 -3.81 -1.11 2.67
C GLU A 86 -4.20 -1.98 3.88
N ARG A 87 -5.46 -2.39 3.97
CA ARG A 87 -5.98 -3.28 5.04
C ARG A 87 -6.00 -4.75 4.60
N PHE A 88 -4.86 -5.12 4.01
CA PHE A 88 -4.38 -6.42 3.54
C PHE A 88 -4.17 -7.55 4.55
N THR A 89 -4.25 -7.25 5.84
CA THR A 89 -3.73 -8.14 6.89
C THR A 89 -4.89 -8.68 7.72
N PRO A 90 -5.00 -10.02 7.90
CA PRO A 90 -5.98 -10.63 8.78
C PRO A 90 -5.92 -10.02 10.20
N GLY A 91 -7.10 -9.71 10.77
CA GLY A 91 -7.21 -9.03 12.06
C GLY A 91 -7.15 -7.50 11.98
N ILE A 92 -6.59 -6.92 10.90
CA ILE A 92 -6.71 -5.49 10.60
C ILE A 92 -7.85 -5.24 9.63
N GLY A 93 -7.85 -5.92 8.49
CA GLY A 93 -8.95 -5.90 7.53
C GLY A 93 -10.03 -6.93 7.88
N GLN A 94 -11.22 -6.75 7.31
CA GLN A 94 -12.27 -7.77 7.33
C GLN A 94 -12.05 -8.76 6.18
N ILE A 95 -10.92 -9.49 6.26
CA ILE A 95 -10.46 -10.40 5.22
C ILE A 95 -9.98 -11.72 5.82
N ASN A 96 -10.01 -12.79 5.03
CA ASN A 96 -9.48 -14.09 5.40
C ASN A 96 -8.04 -14.26 4.86
N ALA A 97 -7.31 -15.25 5.37
CA ALA A 97 -5.97 -15.59 4.86
C ALA A 97 -5.96 -15.90 3.35
N THR A 98 -7.06 -16.45 2.82
CA THR A 98 -7.26 -16.69 1.40
C THR A 98 -7.29 -15.40 0.58
N ASP A 99 -7.90 -14.33 1.11
CA ASP A 99 -7.99 -13.03 0.42
C ASP A 99 -6.63 -12.32 0.36
N GLU A 100 -5.82 -12.48 1.41
CA GLU A 100 -4.43 -12.00 1.44
C GLU A 100 -3.61 -12.65 0.32
N ILE A 101 -3.67 -13.98 0.21
CA ILE A 101 -2.98 -14.75 -0.85
C ILE A 101 -3.50 -14.36 -2.23
N LYS A 102 -4.82 -14.21 -2.36
CA LYS A 102 -5.47 -13.78 -3.60
C LYS A 102 -4.94 -12.43 -4.08
N ARG A 103 -4.85 -11.45 -3.17
CA ARG A 103 -4.29 -10.13 -3.49
C ARG A 103 -2.84 -10.25 -3.97
N GLU A 104 -2.01 -11.03 -3.29
CA GLU A 104 -0.60 -11.18 -3.68
C GLU A 104 -0.49 -11.83 -5.08
N ILE A 105 -1.24 -12.89 -5.37
CA ILE A 105 -1.26 -13.52 -6.70
C ILE A 105 -1.69 -12.51 -7.77
N ILE A 106 -2.76 -11.75 -7.52
CA ILE A 106 -3.23 -10.71 -8.45
C ILE A 106 -2.15 -9.67 -8.70
N HIS A 107 -1.44 -9.22 -7.66
CA HIS A 107 -0.36 -8.26 -7.80
C HIS A 107 0.80 -8.82 -8.63
N GLN A 108 1.23 -10.06 -8.40
CA GLN A 108 2.30 -10.69 -9.18
C GLN A 108 1.91 -10.81 -10.66
N LEU A 109 0.70 -11.30 -10.94
CA LEU A 109 0.24 -11.52 -12.32
C LEU A 109 -0.09 -10.23 -13.06
N SER A 110 -0.46 -9.16 -12.35
CA SER A 110 -0.65 -7.82 -12.92
C SER A 110 0.64 -7.22 -13.46
N ILE A 111 1.81 -7.64 -12.95
CA ILE A 111 3.12 -7.22 -13.47
C ILE A 111 3.42 -7.94 -14.78
N ARG A 112 3.26 -9.28 -14.79
CA ARG A 112 3.46 -10.12 -15.96
C ARG A 112 2.85 -11.51 -15.77
N PRO A 113 2.53 -12.24 -16.87
CA PRO A 113 2.26 -13.67 -16.80
C PRO A 113 3.45 -14.45 -16.23
N MET A 114 3.16 -15.45 -15.40
CA MET A 114 4.17 -16.27 -14.70
C MET A 114 3.88 -17.76 -14.82
N ALA A 115 4.92 -18.58 -14.87
CA ALA A 115 4.76 -20.03 -14.69
C ALA A 115 4.47 -20.36 -13.22
N HIS A 116 3.87 -21.51 -12.95
CA HIS A 116 3.54 -21.95 -11.59
C HIS A 116 4.71 -21.80 -10.61
N SER A 117 5.88 -22.35 -10.96
CA SER A 117 7.07 -22.31 -10.10
C SER A 117 7.62 -20.89 -9.86
N GLU A 118 7.44 -19.98 -10.82
CA GLU A 118 7.82 -18.58 -10.63
C GLU A 118 6.86 -17.85 -9.72
N LEU A 119 5.56 -18.10 -9.88
CA LEU A 119 4.52 -17.50 -9.07
C LEU A 119 4.68 -17.94 -7.61
N VAL A 120 4.82 -19.24 -7.35
CA VAL A 120 5.07 -19.80 -6.01
C VAL A 120 6.30 -19.17 -5.36
N LYS A 121 7.40 -19.05 -6.11
CA LYS A 121 8.64 -18.45 -5.60
C LYS A 121 8.53 -16.95 -5.32
N ALA A 122 7.61 -16.24 -5.98
CA ALA A 122 7.40 -14.81 -5.78
C ALA A 122 6.52 -14.49 -4.56
N LEU A 123 5.71 -15.45 -4.11
CA LEU A 123 4.87 -15.30 -2.93
C LEU A 123 5.71 -15.34 -1.63
N PRO A 124 5.21 -14.73 -0.52
CA PRO A 124 5.81 -14.89 0.80
C PRO A 124 6.01 -16.37 1.19
N GLU A 125 7.18 -16.69 1.75
CA GLU A 125 7.41 -17.98 2.41
C GLU A 125 6.51 -18.07 3.64
N ASP A 126 5.63 -19.07 3.69
CA ASP A 126 4.73 -19.29 4.81
C ASP A 126 4.47 -20.79 4.91
N GLU A 127 4.89 -21.41 6.02
CA GLU A 127 4.90 -22.87 6.20
C GLU A 127 3.50 -23.51 6.15
N ASN A 128 2.45 -22.70 6.27
CA ASN A 128 1.05 -23.15 6.28
C ASN A 128 0.27 -22.82 4.98
N LYS A 129 0.89 -22.20 3.96
CA LYS A 129 0.17 -21.69 2.77
C LYS A 129 0.06 -22.66 1.59
N GLU A 130 0.78 -23.79 1.57
CA GLU A 130 0.68 -24.76 0.46
C GLU A 130 -0.74 -25.33 0.30
N THR A 131 -1.48 -25.53 1.39
CA THR A 131 -2.77 -26.27 1.36
C THR A 131 -3.98 -25.50 0.81
N GLY A 132 -3.80 -24.26 0.36
CA GLY A 132 -4.88 -23.48 -0.27
C GLY A 132 -4.46 -22.63 -1.46
N MET A 133 -3.16 -22.56 -1.76
CA MET A 133 -2.65 -21.69 -2.83
C MET A 133 -3.14 -22.10 -4.22
N GLU A 134 -3.15 -23.40 -4.53
CA GLU A 134 -3.58 -23.89 -5.85
C GLU A 134 -5.02 -23.49 -6.16
N THR A 135 -5.92 -23.69 -5.20
CA THR A 135 -7.33 -23.29 -5.34
C THR A 135 -7.49 -21.79 -5.55
N VAL A 136 -6.66 -20.97 -4.90
CA VAL A 136 -6.69 -19.52 -5.09
C VAL A 136 -6.18 -19.14 -6.47
N ILE A 137 -5.10 -19.75 -6.96
CA ILE A 137 -4.58 -19.50 -8.32
C ILE A 137 -5.67 -19.80 -9.35
N GLU A 138 -6.31 -20.96 -9.27
CA GLU A 138 -7.38 -21.35 -10.19
C GLU A 138 -8.59 -20.38 -10.13
N ALA A 139 -8.85 -19.78 -8.97
CA ALA A 139 -9.94 -18.84 -8.79
C ALA A 139 -9.66 -17.44 -9.38
N VAL A 140 -8.40 -17.06 -9.58
CA VAL A 140 -8.03 -15.69 -10.02
C VAL A 140 -7.18 -15.61 -11.28
N ALA A 141 -6.74 -16.74 -11.81
CA ALA A 141 -5.86 -16.78 -12.96
C ALA A 141 -6.29 -17.85 -13.95
N CYS A 142 -6.18 -17.54 -15.23
CA CYS A 142 -6.35 -18.45 -16.34
C CYS A 142 -5.02 -19.13 -16.69
N PHE A 143 -5.02 -20.46 -16.74
CA PHE A 143 -3.85 -21.21 -17.21
C PHE A 143 -3.83 -21.32 -18.74
N LYS A 144 -2.85 -20.65 -19.36
CA LYS A 144 -2.57 -20.75 -20.78
C LYS A 144 -1.60 -21.88 -21.05
N LYS A 145 -2.10 -22.90 -21.76
CA LYS A 145 -1.28 -24.05 -22.18
C LYS A 145 -0.10 -23.58 -23.03
N PRO A 146 1.08 -24.20 -22.87
CA PRO A 146 2.20 -23.90 -23.74
C PRO A 146 1.86 -24.23 -25.20
N GLY A 147 2.37 -23.41 -26.12
CA GLY A 147 2.44 -23.79 -27.54
C GLY A 147 3.46 -24.90 -27.76
N LEU A 148 3.94 -25.04 -29.00
CA LEU A 148 4.82 -26.16 -29.41
C LEU A 148 6.16 -26.25 -28.64
N THR A 149 6.66 -25.16 -28.04
CA THR A 149 7.97 -25.14 -27.35
C THR A 149 7.97 -24.30 -26.06
N GLY A 150 6.81 -24.09 -25.43
CA GLY A 150 6.69 -23.22 -24.25
C GLY A 150 6.54 -23.97 -22.92
N ARG A 151 6.52 -23.21 -21.83
CA ARG A 151 5.94 -23.63 -20.54
C ARG A 151 4.59 -22.95 -20.34
N GLY A 152 3.67 -23.59 -19.63
CA GLY A 152 2.36 -23.01 -19.34
C GLY A 152 2.48 -21.80 -18.43
N LEU A 153 1.62 -20.80 -18.65
CA LEU A 153 1.65 -19.52 -17.94
C LEU A 153 0.28 -19.24 -17.33
N TYR A 154 0.28 -18.64 -16.16
CA TYR A 154 -0.90 -18.04 -15.54
C TYR A 154 -0.98 -16.57 -15.95
N GLU A 155 -2.17 -16.14 -16.34
CA GLU A 155 -2.55 -14.75 -16.64
C GLU A 155 -3.87 -14.42 -15.93
N LEU A 156 -4.15 -13.13 -15.67
CA LEU A 156 -5.42 -12.71 -15.05
C LEU A 156 -6.61 -12.90 -16.00
#